data_AF-A0A3D2TVH9-F1
#
_entry.id   AF-A0A3D2TVH9-F1
#
_cell.length_a   1.000
_cell.length_b   1.000
_cell.length_c   1.000
_cell.angle_alpha   90.00
_cell.angle_beta   90.00
_cell.angle_gamma   90.00
#
_symmetry.space_group_name_H-M   'P 1'
#
loop_
_entity.id
_entity.type
_entity.pdbx_description
1 polymer ?
#
loop_
_entity_poly.entity_id
_entity_poly.type
_entity_poly.pdbx_seq_one_letter_code
_entity_poly.pdbx_strand_id
1 'polypeptide(L)'
;MEGNDIFGMHKHHIVFRSQGGLDFALNLIELTQEEHEGDDGPHKNRVRDLELKKRLQNQLVALFPEGGSFNIDQISAALGRTRRYFEKHFRKVPCQWIDGEAFYESEDIIRLLMGGKIY
;
A
#
# COMPACT_ATOMS: atom_id res chain seq x y z
N MET A 1 37.86 19.90 6.25
CA MET A 1 37.03 19.01 5.42
C MET A 1 35.63 19.14 5.97
N GLU A 2 34.89 20.09 5.42
CA GLU A 2 33.56 20.47 5.89
C GLU A 2 32.49 19.72 5.09
N GLY A 3 31.53 19.16 5.83
CA GLY A 3 30.14 18.94 5.41
C GLY A 3 29.89 17.98 4.25
N ASN A 4 29.78 16.68 4.54
CA ASN A 4 29.05 15.75 3.66
C ASN A 4 27.82 15.21 4.42
N ASP A 5 26.66 15.74 4.07
CA ASP A 5 25.32 15.13 4.04
C ASP A 5 25.12 13.87 4.89
N ILE A 6 24.58 14.03 6.11
CA ILE A 6 24.11 12.91 6.95
C ILE A 6 22.66 13.22 7.31
N PHE A 7 21.78 12.21 7.27
CA PHE A 7 20.31 12.24 7.42
C PHE A 7 19.49 12.34 6.12
N GLY A 8 19.80 11.49 5.14
CA GLY A 8 18.86 11.19 4.06
C GLY A 8 17.68 10.35 4.57
N MET A 9 16.46 10.89 4.51
CA MET A 9 15.24 10.11 4.74
C MET A 9 14.95 9.27 3.49
N HIS A 10 14.82 7.95 3.66
CA HIS A 10 14.52 7.03 2.57
C HIS A 10 13.05 6.64 2.57
N LYS A 11 12.40 6.73 1.40
CA LYS A 11 11.04 6.22 1.21
C LYS A 11 11.08 4.71 1.07
N HIS A 12 10.40 4.03 1.97
CA HIS A 12 10.28 2.60 2.01
C HIS A 12 8.83 2.19 1.72
N HIS A 13 8.63 1.19 0.86
CA HIS A 13 7.29 0.63 0.67
C HIS A 13 7.03 -0.40 1.76
N ILE A 14 5.97 -0.26 2.57
CA ILE A 14 5.62 -1.26 3.59
C ILE A 14 5.37 -2.63 2.94
N VAL A 15 4.56 -2.67 1.89
CA VAL A 15 4.43 -3.80 0.99
C VAL A 15 5.40 -3.56 -0.15
N PHE A 16 6.44 -4.38 -0.25
CA PHE A 16 7.50 -4.19 -1.24
C PHE A 16 6.94 -4.27 -2.66
N ARG A 17 7.51 -3.49 -3.59
CA ARG A 17 7.17 -3.57 -5.01
C ARG A 17 7.38 -4.98 -5.58
N SER A 18 8.41 -5.70 -5.11
CA SER A 18 8.68 -7.10 -5.46
C SER A 18 7.59 -8.07 -4.96
N GLN A 19 6.79 -7.65 -3.98
CA GLN A 19 5.66 -8.40 -3.44
C GLN A 19 4.31 -7.92 -4.03
N GLY A 20 4.33 -7.05 -5.05
CA GLY A 20 3.12 -6.48 -5.65
C GLY A 20 2.60 -5.23 -4.97
N GLY A 21 3.34 -4.64 -4.03
CA GLY A 21 2.95 -3.39 -3.37
C GLY A 21 2.89 -2.21 -4.34
N LEU A 22 1.78 -1.47 -4.27
CA LEU A 22 1.54 -0.30 -5.10
C LEU A 22 2.14 0.97 -4.50
N ASP A 23 2.33 1.97 -5.33
CA ASP A 23 2.90 3.26 -4.96
C ASP A 23 1.77 4.24 -4.63
N PHE A 24 1.35 4.27 -3.37
CA PHE A 24 0.38 5.21 -2.80
C PHE A 24 0.83 5.65 -1.41
N ALA A 25 0.35 6.80 -0.94
CA ALA A 25 0.91 7.49 0.24
C ALA A 25 0.96 6.59 1.49
N LEU A 26 -0.10 5.83 1.78
CA LEU A 26 -0.14 4.96 2.97
C LEU A 26 0.84 3.78 2.89
N ASN A 27 1.18 3.29 1.69
CA ASN A 27 2.17 2.23 1.55
C ASN A 27 3.62 2.76 1.64
N LEU A 28 3.82 4.08 1.77
CA LEU A 28 5.13 4.69 1.91
C LEU A 28 5.34 5.16 3.35
N ILE A 29 6.47 4.77 3.92
CA ILE A 29 6.98 5.33 5.18
C ILE A 29 8.35 5.93 4.94
N GLU A 30 8.67 6.93 5.72
CA GLU A 30 10.00 7.52 5.75
C GLU A 30 10.78 6.87 6.89
N LEU A 31 11.94 6.34 6.56
CA LEU A 31 12.86 5.73 7.51
C LEU A 31 14.21 6.43 7.39
N THR A 32 14.91 6.58 8.50
CA THR A 32 16.33 6.91 8.46
C THR A 32 17.13 5.77 7.81
N GLN A 33 18.36 6.04 7.36
CA GLN A 33 19.18 4.98 6.77
C GLN A 33 19.41 3.80 7.73
N GLU A 34 19.58 4.09 9.02
CA GLU A 34 19.69 3.06 10.06
C GLU A 34 18.40 2.24 10.20
N GLU A 35 17.24 2.87 10.24
CA GLU A 35 15.95 2.16 10.29
C GLU A 35 15.60 1.42 8.99
N HIS A 36 16.21 1.80 7.87
CA HIS A 36 15.99 1.17 6.58
C HIS A 36 16.91 -0.04 6.34
N GLU A 37 18.21 0.09 6.60
CA GLU A 37 19.26 -0.89 6.25
C GLU A 37 19.87 -1.61 7.47
N GLY A 38 19.62 -1.10 8.68
CA GLY A 38 20.01 -1.71 9.94
C GLY A 38 19.27 -3.02 10.21
N ASP A 39 19.75 -3.77 11.20
CA ASP A 39 19.27 -5.13 11.46
C ASP A 39 17.83 -5.18 11.99
N ASP A 40 17.34 -4.07 12.57
CA ASP A 40 15.95 -3.89 12.97
C ASP A 40 15.04 -3.34 11.86
N GLY A 41 15.60 -3.02 10.69
CA GLY A 41 14.85 -2.54 9.55
C GLY A 41 13.94 -3.62 8.93
N PRO A 42 12.87 -3.24 8.22
CA PRO A 42 11.88 -4.17 7.67
C PRO A 42 12.44 -5.17 6.65
N HIS A 43 13.63 -4.92 6.09
CA HIS A 43 14.30 -5.87 5.20
C HIS A 43 14.97 -7.04 5.95
N LYS A 44 15.39 -6.82 7.20
CA LYS A 44 16.16 -7.80 8.00
C LYS A 44 15.39 -8.34 9.21
N ASN A 45 14.43 -7.58 9.73
CA ASN A 45 13.59 -7.97 10.87
C ASN A 45 12.17 -8.34 10.42
N ARG A 46 11.87 -9.65 10.43
CA ARG A 46 10.55 -10.18 10.03
C ARG A 46 9.41 -9.72 10.93
N VAL A 47 9.66 -9.55 12.23
CA VAL A 47 8.63 -9.08 13.17
C VAL A 47 8.26 -7.65 12.82
N ARG A 48 9.26 -6.79 12.61
CA ARG A 48 9.05 -5.39 12.21
C ARG A 48 8.30 -5.27 10.88
N ASP A 49 8.67 -6.06 9.87
CA ASP A 49 7.97 -6.12 8.58
C ASP A 49 6.48 -6.45 8.75
N LEU A 50 6.16 -7.47 9.57
CA LEU A 50 4.79 -7.89 9.83
C LEU A 50 3.99 -6.84 10.60
N GLU A 51 4.60 -6.17 11.58
CA GLU A 51 3.96 -5.07 12.31
C GLU A 51 3.55 -3.92 11.38
N LEU A 52 4.45 -3.49 10.49
CA LEU A 52 4.17 -2.43 9.54
C LEU A 52 3.06 -2.83 8.56
N LYS A 53 3.07 -4.07 8.07
CA LYS A 53 2.03 -4.59 7.18
C LYS A 53 0.67 -4.68 7.86
N LYS A 54 0.60 -5.15 9.11
CA LYS A 54 -0.65 -5.15 9.89
C LYS A 54 -1.18 -3.74 10.11
N ARG A 55 -0.29 -2.78 10.41
CA ARG A 55 -0.68 -1.38 10.56
C ARG A 55 -1.27 -0.82 9.25
N LEU A 56 -0.61 -1.05 8.11
CA LEU A 56 -1.11 -0.63 6.81
C LEU A 56 -2.48 -1.27 6.52
N GLN A 57 -2.62 -2.58 6.75
CA GLN A 57 -3.89 -3.26 6.53
C GLN A 57 -5.01 -2.66 7.39
N ASN A 58 -4.77 -2.36 8.67
CA ASN A 58 -5.77 -1.72 9.53
C ASN A 58 -6.18 -0.33 9.00
N GLN A 59 -5.24 0.44 8.45
CA GLN A 59 -5.56 1.72 7.79
C GLN A 59 -6.39 1.50 6.52
N LEU A 60 -6.10 0.46 5.74
CA LEU A 60 -6.88 0.12 4.55
C LEU A 60 -8.29 -0.38 4.89
N VAL A 61 -8.45 -1.17 5.95
CA VAL A 61 -9.77 -1.59 6.47
C VAL A 61 -10.60 -0.39 6.92
N ALA A 62 -9.97 0.63 7.52
CA ALA A 62 -10.66 1.85 7.88
C ALA A 62 -11.15 2.66 6.64
N LEU A 63 -10.41 2.60 5.52
CA LEU A 63 -10.81 3.24 4.27
C LEU A 63 -11.84 2.42 3.48
N PHE A 64 -11.71 1.09 3.52
CA PHE A 64 -12.53 0.13 2.79
C PHE A 64 -13.11 -0.89 3.79
N PRO A 65 -14.14 -0.51 4.56
CA PRO A 65 -14.74 -1.37 5.59
C PRO A 65 -15.35 -2.64 5.01
N GLU A 66 -15.41 -3.69 5.82
CA GLU A 66 -15.99 -4.99 5.45
C GLU A 66 -17.42 -4.84 4.90
N GLY A 67 -17.73 -5.58 3.82
CA GLY A 67 -19.01 -5.49 3.10
C GLY A 67 -19.16 -4.25 2.22
N GLY A 68 -18.15 -3.38 2.14
CA GLY A 68 -18.10 -2.25 1.22
C GLY A 68 -17.77 -2.67 -0.21
N SER A 69 -18.26 -1.89 -1.16
CA SER A 69 -17.98 -2.03 -2.59
C SER A 69 -17.69 -0.65 -3.19
N PHE A 70 -16.57 -0.53 -3.91
CA PHE A 70 -16.04 0.75 -4.35
C PHE A 70 -15.64 0.73 -5.81
N ASN A 71 -15.93 1.81 -6.53
CA ASN A 71 -15.42 2.01 -7.88
C ASN A 71 -14.02 2.65 -7.86
N ILE A 72 -13.38 2.74 -9.03
CA ILE A 72 -12.02 3.30 -9.13
C ILE A 72 -11.96 4.77 -8.68
N ASP A 73 -13.01 5.58 -8.89
CA ASP A 73 -12.98 6.98 -8.48
C ASP A 73 -12.95 7.12 -6.96
N GLN A 74 -13.74 6.31 -6.25
CA GLN A 74 -13.74 6.24 -4.80
C GLN A 74 -12.39 5.76 -4.26
N ILE A 75 -11.81 4.71 -4.86
CA ILE A 75 -10.48 4.19 -4.51
C ILE A 75 -9.40 5.26 -4.75
N SER A 76 -9.49 5.97 -5.87
CA SER A 76 -8.57 7.06 -6.24
C SER A 76 -8.62 8.21 -5.24
N ALA A 77 -9.82 8.65 -4.87
CA ALA A 77 -10.04 9.68 -3.87
C ALA A 77 -9.50 9.27 -2.50
N ALA A 78 -9.72 8.02 -2.08
CA ALA A 78 -9.25 7.51 -0.80
C ALA A 78 -7.72 7.38 -0.71
N LEU A 79 -7.05 7.01 -1.81
CA LEU A 79 -5.61 6.69 -1.82
C LEU A 79 -4.71 7.78 -2.42
N GLY A 80 -5.30 8.86 -2.93
CA GLY A 80 -4.56 10.02 -3.43
C GLY A 80 -3.76 9.76 -4.71
N ARG A 81 -4.24 8.89 -5.60
CA ARG A 81 -3.68 8.67 -6.93
C ARG A 81 -4.75 8.80 -8.00
N THR A 82 -4.34 8.93 -9.26
CA THR A 82 -5.27 9.13 -10.37
C THR A 82 -6.07 7.87 -10.68
N ARG A 83 -7.29 8.04 -11.22
CA ARG A 83 -8.12 6.94 -11.75
C ARG A 83 -7.31 6.01 -12.65
N ARG A 84 -6.62 6.58 -13.65
CA ARG A 84 -5.77 5.84 -14.59
C ARG A 84 -4.70 4.98 -13.92
N TYR A 85 -4.14 5.45 -12.80
CA TYR A 85 -3.16 4.68 -12.03
C TYR A 85 -3.79 3.38 -11.51
N PHE A 86 -4.97 3.46 -10.88
CA PHE A 86 -5.63 2.29 -10.31
C PHE A 86 -6.31 1.40 -11.37
N GLU A 87 -6.92 1.95 -12.41
CA GLU A 87 -7.51 1.17 -13.51
C GLU A 87 -6.53 0.13 -14.07
N LYS A 88 -5.25 0.49 -14.20
CA LYS A 88 -4.20 -0.44 -14.67
C LYS A 88 -4.03 -1.66 -13.76
N HIS A 89 -4.08 -1.46 -12.45
CA HIS A 89 -3.80 -2.50 -11.45
C HIS A 89 -5.04 -3.35 -11.16
N PHE A 90 -6.23 -2.76 -11.25
CA PHE A 90 -7.49 -3.43 -10.97
C PHE A 90 -8.05 -4.28 -12.14
N ARG A 91 -7.41 -4.27 -13.33
CA ARG A 91 -7.91 -4.98 -14.53
C ARG A 91 -8.22 -6.46 -14.36
N LYS A 92 -7.56 -7.13 -13.41
CA LYS A 92 -7.72 -8.57 -13.16
C LYS A 92 -8.37 -8.87 -11.80
N VAL A 93 -8.78 -7.83 -11.08
CA VAL A 93 -9.47 -7.99 -9.80
C VAL A 93 -10.94 -8.30 -10.10
N PRO A 94 -11.54 -9.29 -9.44
CA PRO A 94 -12.98 -9.54 -9.54
C PRO A 94 -13.77 -8.27 -9.25
N CYS A 95 -14.80 -8.02 -10.04
CA CYS A 95 -15.67 -6.86 -9.87
C CYS A 95 -17.09 -7.16 -10.30
N GLN A 96 -18.01 -6.39 -9.75
CA GLN A 96 -19.38 -6.30 -10.22
C GLN A 96 -19.51 -5.10 -11.15
N TRP A 97 -20.17 -5.29 -12.28
CA TRP A 97 -20.51 -4.20 -13.20
C TRP A 97 -21.90 -3.64 -12.86
N ILE A 98 -21.97 -2.35 -12.56
CA ILE A 98 -23.20 -1.62 -12.23
C ILE A 98 -23.22 -0.36 -13.10
N ASP A 99 -24.25 -0.23 -13.95
CA ASP A 99 -24.44 0.93 -14.83
C ASP A 99 -23.19 1.32 -15.67
N GLY A 100 -22.40 0.31 -16.06
CA GLY A 100 -21.20 0.50 -16.87
C GLY A 100 -19.92 0.80 -16.08
N GLU A 101 -19.97 0.83 -14.75
CA GLU A 101 -18.80 0.99 -13.88
C GLU A 101 -18.48 -0.30 -13.14
N ALA A 102 -17.18 -0.54 -12.91
CA ALA A 102 -16.69 -1.68 -12.13
C ALA A 102 -16.59 -1.32 -10.65
N PHE A 103 -17.24 -2.11 -9.80
CA PHE A 103 -17.18 -2.03 -8.35
C PHE A 103 -16.44 -3.24 -7.78
N TYR A 104 -15.53 -2.98 -6.85
CA TYR A 104 -14.65 -3.97 -6.24
C TYR A 104 -14.99 -4.09 -4.76
N GLU A 105 -15.06 -5.32 -4.27
CA GLU A 105 -15.29 -5.59 -2.86
C GLU A 105 -14.09 -5.17 -2.01
N SER A 106 -14.35 -4.71 -0.78
CA SER A 106 -13.31 -4.25 0.15
C SER A 106 -12.16 -5.24 0.32
N GLU A 107 -12.48 -6.53 0.48
CA GLU A 107 -11.44 -7.55 0.67
C GLU A 107 -10.53 -7.67 -0.56
N ASP A 108 -11.08 -7.62 -1.77
CA ASP A 108 -10.31 -7.69 -3.01
C ASP A 108 -9.44 -6.44 -3.21
N ILE A 109 -9.95 -5.26 -2.87
CA ILE A 109 -9.19 -4.00 -2.84
C ILE A 109 -8.01 -4.13 -1.87
N ILE A 110 -8.27 -4.50 -0.63
CA ILE A 110 -7.24 -4.61 0.42
C ILE A 110 -6.21 -5.66 0.02
N ARG A 111 -6.65 -6.83 -0.44
CA ARG A 111 -5.78 -7.92 -0.86
C ARG A 111 -4.86 -7.48 -2.01
N LEU A 112 -5.37 -6.75 -3.00
CA LEU A 112 -4.53 -6.18 -4.07
C LEU A 112 -3.48 -5.22 -3.49
N LEU A 113 -3.91 -4.24 -2.68
CA LEU A 113 -3.04 -3.21 -2.11
C LEU A 113 -1.97 -3.79 -1.18
N MET A 114 -2.27 -4.93 -0.54
CA MET A 114 -1.37 -5.70 0.33
C MET A 114 -0.49 -6.71 -0.40
N GLY A 115 -0.44 -6.69 -1.73
CA GLY A 115 0.43 -7.57 -2.53
C GLY A 115 -0.09 -9.00 -2.64
N GLY A 116 -1.41 -9.18 -2.66
CA GLY A 116 -2.09 -10.46 -2.79
C GLY A 116 -2.25 -11.24 -1.47
N LYS A 117 -2.01 -10.61 -0.32
CA LYS A 117 -2.06 -11.24 1.01
C LYS A 117 -2.85 -10.40 2.01
N ILE A 118 -3.30 -11.04 3.07
CA ILE A 118 -3.88 -10.42 4.26
C ILE A 118 -3.02 -10.85 5.46
N TYR A 119 -2.83 -9.96 6.44
CA TYR A 119 -1.87 -10.06 7.55
C TYR A 119 -2.51 -9.94 8.93
#